data_AF-A0A8C7R5K1-F1
#
_entry.id   AF-A0A8C7R5K1-F1
#
_cell.length_a   1.000
_cell.length_b   1.000
_cell.length_c   1.000
_cell.angle_alpha   90.00
_cell.angle_beta   90.00
_cell.angle_gamma   90.00
#
_symmetry.space_group_name_H-M   'P 1'
#
loop_
_entity.id
_entity.type
_entity.pdbx_description
1 polymer ?
#
loop_
_entity_poly.entity_id
_entity_poly.type
_entity_poly.pdbx_seq_one_letter_code
_entity_poly.pdbx_strand_id
1 'polypeptide(L)'
;MHCTVIYIHTNARFPLCSLIGQVKVFRAMFTFDPRTPDELYFEEGDILYISDTSDSNWWKGTCRGRNGLIPSNYVAEQAESIDNPMHEAAKRGNLSWLRECLENKVGINGLDKAGNTALYWGCHGGHKDVVEILLGQSNVELNQQNKLGDTALHAAAWKGYSDIVEMLLNKNARMDIKNNEKKLALEMATNAQCASLIKRKQGGSESFSHDNADENSK
;
A
#
# COMPACT_ATOMS: atom_id res chain seq x y z
N MET A 1 -11.67 47.14 -24.35
CA MET A 1 -12.16 45.92 -23.69
C MET A 1 -11.12 45.52 -22.65
N HIS A 2 -11.34 45.92 -21.40
CA HIS A 2 -10.47 45.53 -20.28
C HIS A 2 -11.02 44.22 -19.71
N CYS A 3 -10.27 43.12 -19.85
CA CYS A 3 -10.61 41.85 -19.23
C CYS A 3 -9.87 41.78 -17.89
N THR A 4 -10.59 42.04 -16.81
CA THR A 4 -10.08 41.91 -15.44
C THR A 4 -10.02 40.42 -15.10
N VAL A 5 -8.82 39.87 -15.01
CA VAL A 5 -8.61 38.51 -14.48
C VAL A 5 -8.75 38.57 -12.96
N ILE A 6 -9.80 37.96 -12.44
CA ILE A 6 -10.06 37.85 -11.00
C ILE A 6 -9.15 36.74 -10.47
N TYR A 7 -8.10 37.13 -9.73
CA TYR A 7 -7.32 36.20 -8.91
C TYR A 7 -8.18 35.71 -7.75
N ILE A 8 -8.65 34.46 -7.84
CA ILE A 8 -9.20 33.74 -6.69
C ILE A 8 -8.02 33.19 -5.89
N HIS A 9 -7.67 33.86 -4.80
CA HIS A 9 -6.73 33.34 -3.80
C HIS A 9 -7.36 32.15 -3.06
N THR A 10 -7.18 30.94 -3.58
CA THR A 10 -7.35 29.73 -2.77
C THR A 10 -6.10 29.54 -1.93
N ASN A 11 -6.21 29.98 -0.68
CA ASN A 11 -5.22 29.83 0.37
C ASN A 11 -5.17 28.36 0.83
N ALA A 12 -4.69 27.47 -0.04
CA ALA A 12 -4.41 26.08 0.32
C ALA A 12 -3.03 26.02 0.98
N ARG A 13 -2.98 26.35 2.28
CA ARG A 13 -1.86 25.97 3.13
C ARG A 13 -1.86 24.45 3.22
N PHE A 14 -1.06 23.79 2.39
CA PHE A 14 -0.69 22.40 2.60
C PHE A 14 -0.08 22.28 4.01
N PRO A 15 -0.53 21.36 4.86
CA PRO A 15 0.14 21.12 6.13
C PRO A 15 1.55 20.61 5.83
N LEU A 16 2.52 21.49 6.05
CA LEU A 16 3.96 21.23 6.07
C LEU A 16 4.28 20.34 7.27
N CYS A 17 3.98 19.04 7.16
CA CYS A 17 4.61 18.00 7.95
C CYS A 17 4.58 16.70 7.14
N SER A 18 5.26 16.71 6.00
CA SER A 18 5.50 15.52 5.18
C SER A 18 6.97 15.17 5.37
N LEU A 19 7.23 13.96 5.84
CA LEU A 19 8.57 13.39 5.98
C LEU A 19 9.33 13.63 4.66
N ILE A 20 10.45 14.36 4.74
CA ILE A 20 11.32 14.64 3.60
C ILE A 20 11.66 13.30 2.92
N GLY A 21 11.26 13.12 1.65
CA GLY A 21 11.60 11.94 0.85
C GLY A 21 10.47 10.94 0.58
N GLN A 22 9.21 11.19 0.98
CA GLN A 22 8.08 10.33 0.59
C GLN A 22 7.50 10.75 -0.77
N VAL A 23 7.38 9.79 -1.70
CA VAL A 23 6.79 10.02 -3.02
C VAL A 23 5.31 10.34 -2.90
N LYS A 24 4.88 11.43 -3.54
CA LYS A 24 3.47 11.85 -3.63
C LYS A 24 2.94 11.53 -5.02
N VAL A 25 1.71 11.06 -5.10
CA VAL A 25 1.12 10.59 -6.35
C VAL A 25 -0.04 11.49 -6.74
N PHE A 26 -0.09 11.88 -8.00
CA PHE A 26 -1.13 12.74 -8.55
C PHE A 26 -1.67 12.18 -9.86
N ARG A 27 -2.88 12.57 -10.21
CA ARG A 27 -3.46 12.41 -11.55
C ARG A 27 -3.40 13.75 -12.28
N ALA A 28 -2.83 13.76 -13.48
CA ALA A 28 -2.88 14.91 -14.38
C ALA A 28 -4.33 15.17 -14.80
N MET A 29 -4.86 16.38 -14.60
CA MET A 29 -6.21 16.74 -15.06
C MET A 29 -6.21 17.35 -16.46
N PHE A 30 -5.04 17.76 -16.96
CA PHE A 30 -4.85 18.34 -18.29
C PHE A 30 -3.49 17.94 -18.86
N THR A 31 -3.37 17.86 -20.17
CA THR A 31 -2.07 17.61 -20.85
C THR A 31 -1.08 18.74 -20.59
N PHE A 32 0.20 18.40 -20.45
CA PHE A 32 1.31 19.35 -20.36
C PHE A 32 2.35 19.07 -21.44
N ASP A 33 2.57 20.08 -22.28
CA ASP A 33 3.58 20.07 -23.33
C ASP A 33 4.90 20.70 -22.84
N PRO A 34 6.02 19.95 -22.83
CA PRO A 34 7.29 20.44 -22.32
C PRO A 34 7.87 21.51 -23.24
N ARG A 35 8.48 22.53 -22.64
CA ARG A 35 9.18 23.62 -23.35
C ARG A 35 10.68 23.41 -23.44
N THR A 36 11.22 22.57 -22.57
CA THR A 36 12.64 22.22 -22.50
C THR A 36 12.79 20.70 -22.47
N PRO A 37 13.95 20.15 -22.89
CA PRO A 37 14.17 18.70 -22.92
C PRO A 37 14.13 18.02 -21.54
N ASP A 38 14.32 18.78 -20.46
CA ASP A 38 14.33 18.28 -19.09
C ASP A 38 12.92 18.17 -18.48
N GLU A 39 11.91 18.79 -19.13
CA GLU A 39 10.51 18.77 -18.71
C GLU A 39 9.81 17.48 -19.16
N LEU A 40 8.94 16.94 -18.31
CA LEU A 40 8.14 15.77 -18.68
C LEU A 40 6.95 16.15 -19.55
N TYR A 41 6.73 15.41 -20.63
CA TYR A 41 5.42 15.35 -21.30
C TYR A 41 4.51 14.34 -20.60
N PHE A 42 3.25 14.72 -20.41
CA PHE A 42 2.18 13.85 -19.90
C PHE A 42 0.80 14.33 -20.35
N GLU A 43 -0.14 13.41 -20.45
CA GLU A 43 -1.52 13.65 -20.91
C GLU A 43 -2.51 13.72 -19.74
N GLU A 44 -3.71 14.23 -20.01
CA GLU A 44 -4.84 14.08 -19.08
C GLU A 44 -5.04 12.61 -18.68
N GLY A 45 -5.17 12.37 -17.37
CA GLY A 45 -5.36 11.06 -16.77
C GLY A 45 -4.07 10.35 -16.36
N ASP A 46 -2.91 10.80 -16.83
CA ASP A 46 -1.62 10.22 -16.46
C ASP A 46 -1.35 10.31 -14.96
N ILE A 47 -0.58 9.34 -14.46
CA ILE A 47 -0.13 9.33 -13.07
C ILE A 47 1.25 9.98 -12.98
N LEU A 48 1.38 10.91 -12.03
CA LEU A 48 2.59 11.64 -11.73
C LEU A 48 3.11 11.20 -10.36
N TYR A 49 4.36 10.75 -10.30
CA TYR A 49 5.04 10.37 -9.06
C TYR A 49 6.07 11.44 -8.68
N ILE A 50 5.69 12.34 -7.79
CA ILE A 50 6.53 13.46 -7.35
C ILE A 50 7.48 12.99 -6.25
N SER A 51 8.79 13.08 -6.50
CA SER A 51 9.84 12.58 -5.62
C SER A 51 10.63 13.67 -4.89
N ASP A 52 10.69 14.87 -5.46
CA ASP A 52 11.44 16.01 -4.91
C ASP A 52 10.64 17.29 -5.10
N THR A 53 10.28 17.94 -3.99
CA THR A 53 9.56 19.22 -3.96
C THR A 53 10.40 20.33 -3.33
N SER A 54 11.73 20.20 -3.34
CA SER A 54 12.64 21.18 -2.71
C SER A 54 12.70 22.51 -3.47
N ASP A 55 12.57 22.49 -4.79
CA ASP A 55 12.50 23.69 -5.62
C ASP A 55 11.06 24.25 -5.65
N SER A 56 10.94 25.58 -5.63
CA SER A 56 9.64 26.26 -5.57
C SER A 56 8.86 26.20 -6.87
N ASN A 57 9.53 26.08 -8.01
CA ASN A 57 8.95 26.18 -9.35
C ASN A 57 8.92 24.85 -10.10
N TRP A 58 9.93 23.99 -9.88
CA TRP A 58 10.12 22.75 -10.65
C TRP A 58 10.35 21.55 -9.74
N TRP A 59 9.37 20.66 -9.69
CA TRP A 59 9.48 19.43 -8.93
C TRP A 59 10.04 18.31 -9.80
N LYS A 60 10.80 17.39 -9.20
CA LYS A 60 11.24 16.18 -9.90
C LYS A 60 10.19 15.10 -9.73
N GLY A 61 9.85 14.43 -10.81
CA GLY A 61 8.95 13.31 -10.76
C GLY A 61 9.13 12.33 -11.90
N THR A 62 8.30 11.29 -11.85
CA THR A 62 8.21 10.26 -12.87
C THR A 62 6.82 10.29 -13.49
N CYS A 63 6.73 10.11 -14.80
CA CYS A 63 5.48 9.82 -15.50
C CYS A 63 5.76 8.88 -16.68
N ARG A 64 4.94 7.83 -16.84
CA ARG A 64 5.09 6.82 -17.90
C ARG A 64 6.53 6.26 -17.99
N GLY A 65 7.15 6.01 -16.83
CA GLY A 65 8.53 5.51 -16.73
C GLY A 65 9.64 6.50 -17.07
N ARG A 66 9.33 7.77 -17.37
CA ARG A 66 10.32 8.83 -17.61
C ARG A 66 10.46 9.73 -16.40
N ASN A 67 11.70 10.09 -16.07
CA ASN A 67 12.01 11.06 -15.04
C ASN A 67 12.23 12.44 -15.67
N GLY A 68 11.80 13.50 -14.98
CA GLY A 68 12.08 14.87 -15.39
C GLY A 68 11.43 15.90 -14.49
N LEU A 69 11.39 17.13 -14.97
CA LEU A 69 10.83 18.27 -14.26
C LEU A 69 9.34 18.43 -14.55
N ILE A 70 8.56 18.71 -13.51
CA ILE A 70 7.14 19.00 -13.56
C ILE A 70 6.93 20.37 -12.88
N PRO A 71 6.22 21.33 -13.49
CA PRO A 71 5.98 22.62 -12.86
C PRO A 71 5.18 22.47 -11.57
N SER A 72 5.63 23.06 -10.47
CA SER A 72 4.94 22.97 -9.17
C SER A 72 3.53 23.60 -9.23
N ASN A 73 3.37 24.68 -10.01
CA ASN A 73 2.08 25.34 -10.22
C ASN A 73 1.10 24.46 -11.00
N TYR A 74 1.57 23.69 -11.98
CA TYR A 74 0.74 22.68 -12.64
C TYR A 74 0.21 21.68 -11.60
N VAL A 75 1.09 21.12 -10.76
CA VAL A 75 0.65 20.12 -9.76
C VAL A 75 -0.33 20.72 -8.74
N ALA A 76 -0.15 21.99 -8.37
CA ALA A 76 -1.02 22.67 -7.41
C ALA A 76 -2.41 23.03 -7.95
N GLU A 77 -2.52 23.38 -9.24
CA GLU A 77 -3.74 23.93 -9.83
C GLU A 77 -4.47 22.95 -10.77
N GLN A 78 -3.74 21.97 -11.33
CA GLN A 78 -4.16 21.16 -12.47
C GLN A 78 -3.94 19.65 -12.27
N ALA A 79 -3.55 19.22 -11.07
CA ALA A 79 -3.42 17.81 -10.74
C ALA A 79 -4.25 17.45 -9.50
N GLU A 80 -4.81 16.24 -9.49
CA GLU A 80 -5.56 15.70 -8.36
C GLU A 80 -4.64 14.81 -7.51
N SER A 81 -4.52 15.09 -6.20
CA SER A 81 -3.75 14.26 -5.27
C SER A 81 -4.41 12.89 -5.10
N ILE A 82 -3.62 11.83 -5.21
CA ILE A 82 -4.04 10.46 -4.88
C ILE A 82 -3.39 10.10 -3.55
N ASP A 83 -4.17 10.13 -2.47
CA ASP A 83 -3.64 9.91 -1.12
C ASP A 83 -3.17 8.46 -0.88
N ASN A 84 -3.84 7.49 -1.52
CA ASN A 84 -3.70 6.07 -1.21
C ASN A 84 -3.56 5.17 -2.46
N PRO A 85 -2.64 5.46 -3.39
CA PRO A 85 -2.58 4.83 -4.71
C PRO A 85 -2.39 3.31 -4.63
N MET A 86 -1.53 2.82 -3.73
CA MET A 86 -1.36 1.37 -3.54
C MET A 86 -2.59 0.69 -2.94
N HIS A 87 -3.37 1.38 -2.10
CA HIS A 87 -4.62 0.83 -1.57
C HIS A 87 -5.66 0.74 -2.68
N GLU A 88 -5.78 1.75 -3.54
CA GLU A 88 -6.69 1.73 -4.68
C GLU A 88 -6.32 0.65 -5.69
N ALA A 89 -5.03 0.54 -6.03
CA ALA A 89 -4.52 -0.51 -6.90
C ALA A 89 -4.83 -1.90 -6.31
N ALA A 90 -4.49 -2.12 -5.03
CA ALA A 90 -4.73 -3.40 -4.37
C ALA A 90 -6.23 -3.73 -4.26
N LYS A 91 -7.07 -2.78 -3.86
CA LYS A 91 -8.52 -2.98 -3.71
C LYS A 91 -9.20 -3.38 -5.03
N ARG A 92 -8.70 -2.85 -6.16
CA ARG A 92 -9.23 -3.11 -7.51
C ARG A 92 -8.57 -4.31 -8.20
N GLY A 93 -7.53 -4.91 -7.62
CA GLY A 93 -6.75 -5.94 -8.31
C GLY A 93 -5.93 -5.38 -9.49
N ASN A 94 -5.62 -4.08 -9.48
CA ASN A 94 -4.85 -3.45 -10.57
C ASN A 94 -3.36 -3.72 -10.37
N LEU A 95 -2.90 -4.86 -10.89
CA LEU A 95 -1.52 -5.31 -10.77
C LEU A 95 -0.52 -4.36 -11.42
N SER A 96 -0.87 -3.82 -12.59
CA SER A 96 0.01 -2.91 -13.34
C SER A 96 0.32 -1.66 -12.54
N TRP A 97 -0.72 -1.02 -11.99
CA TRP A 97 -0.54 0.21 -11.21
C TRP A 97 0.12 -0.05 -9.86
N LEU A 98 -0.12 -1.23 -9.26
CA LEU A 98 0.58 -1.64 -8.04
C LEU A 98 2.10 -1.76 -8.27
N ARG A 99 2.52 -2.40 -9.37
CA ARG A 99 3.93 -2.51 -9.75
C ARG A 99 4.55 -1.13 -10.00
N GLU A 100 3.85 -0.28 -10.73
CA GLU A 100 4.28 1.09 -10.99
C GLU A 100 4.47 1.90 -9.69
N CYS A 101 3.59 1.72 -8.70
CA CYS A 101 3.75 2.33 -7.38
C CYS A 101 5.01 1.83 -6.65
N LEU A 102 5.30 0.53 -6.73
CA LEU A 102 6.50 -0.06 -6.10
C LEU A 102 7.79 0.43 -6.78
N GLU A 103 7.81 0.46 -8.12
CA GLU A 103 8.92 0.98 -8.92
C GLU A 103 9.21 2.45 -8.59
N ASN A 104 8.15 3.24 -8.38
CA ASN A 104 8.23 4.63 -7.97
C ASN A 104 8.34 4.82 -6.44
N LYS A 105 8.69 3.78 -5.68
CA LYS A 105 8.99 3.86 -4.24
C LYS A 105 7.88 4.48 -3.38
N VAL A 106 6.62 4.31 -3.79
CA VAL A 106 5.49 4.66 -2.94
C VAL A 106 5.55 3.79 -1.68
N GLY A 107 5.22 4.33 -0.51
CA GLY A 107 5.39 3.65 0.78
C GLY A 107 4.46 2.45 0.97
N ILE A 108 5.01 1.22 0.95
CA ILE A 108 4.25 -0.05 0.94
C ILE A 108 3.35 -0.27 2.17
N ASN A 109 3.79 0.24 3.32
CA ASN A 109 3.07 0.12 4.60
C ASN A 109 2.29 1.39 4.94
N GLY A 110 2.04 2.26 3.96
CA GLY A 110 1.14 3.39 4.15
C GLY A 110 -0.22 2.92 4.67
N LEU A 111 -0.88 3.76 5.46
CA LEU A 111 -2.17 3.47 6.07
C LEU A 111 -3.23 4.41 5.51
N ASP A 112 -4.35 3.84 5.07
CA ASP A 112 -5.53 4.63 4.72
C ASP A 112 -6.21 5.23 5.98
N LYS A 113 -7.28 6.01 5.78
CA LYS A 113 -8.04 6.64 6.88
C LYS A 113 -8.67 5.63 7.84
N ALA A 114 -8.81 4.36 7.46
CA ALA A 114 -9.31 3.28 8.30
C ALA A 114 -8.18 2.46 8.95
N GLY A 115 -6.92 2.80 8.69
CA GLY A 115 -5.75 2.09 9.21
C GLY A 115 -5.42 0.81 8.44
N ASN A 116 -5.98 0.61 7.25
CA ASN A 116 -5.66 -0.55 6.42
C ASN A 116 -4.38 -0.29 5.61
N THR A 117 -3.62 -1.34 5.35
CA THR A 117 -2.53 -1.34 4.37
C THR A 117 -3.05 -1.76 2.98
N ALA A 118 -2.22 -1.59 1.95
CA ALA A 118 -2.50 -2.18 0.63
C ALA A 118 -2.65 -3.72 0.70
N LEU A 119 -1.84 -4.39 1.53
CA LEU A 119 -1.93 -5.83 1.75
C LEU A 119 -3.30 -6.24 2.30
N TYR A 120 -3.85 -5.48 3.26
CA TYR A 120 -5.20 -5.71 3.77
C TYR A 120 -6.24 -5.67 2.64
N TRP A 121 -6.18 -4.66 1.77
CA TRP A 121 -7.12 -4.54 0.65
C TRP A 121 -6.96 -5.63 -0.41
N GLY A 122 -5.73 -6.06 -0.71
CA GLY A 122 -5.47 -7.21 -1.57
C GLY A 122 -6.09 -8.50 -1.01
N CYS A 123 -5.87 -8.76 0.28
CA CYS A 123 -6.44 -9.91 0.98
C CYS A 123 -7.97 -9.84 1.09
N HIS A 124 -8.53 -8.68 1.41
CA HIS A 124 -9.98 -8.48 1.46
C HIS A 124 -10.65 -8.62 0.08
N GLY A 125 -9.94 -8.24 -0.99
CA GLY A 125 -10.43 -8.33 -2.36
C GLY A 125 -10.29 -9.71 -3.01
N GLY A 126 -9.45 -10.59 -2.46
CA GLY A 126 -9.16 -11.90 -3.08
C GLY A 126 -8.15 -11.83 -4.23
N HIS A 127 -7.39 -10.74 -4.31
CA HIS A 127 -6.47 -10.47 -5.42
C HIS A 127 -5.13 -11.16 -5.14
N LYS A 128 -5.07 -12.45 -5.45
CA LYS A 128 -3.92 -13.30 -5.14
C LYS A 128 -2.61 -12.78 -5.71
N ASP A 129 -2.63 -12.31 -6.95
CA ASP A 129 -1.48 -11.74 -7.67
C ASP A 129 -0.94 -10.46 -7.00
N VAL A 130 -1.84 -9.57 -6.56
CA VAL A 130 -1.51 -8.38 -5.76
C VAL A 130 -0.86 -8.81 -4.44
N VAL A 131 -1.46 -9.78 -3.74
CA VAL A 131 -0.92 -10.29 -2.47
C VAL A 131 0.46 -10.90 -2.68
N GLU A 132 0.66 -11.67 -3.75
CA GLU A 132 1.95 -12.29 -4.07
C GLU A 132 3.06 -11.25 -4.25
N ILE A 133 2.79 -10.19 -5.02
CA ILE A 133 3.75 -9.11 -5.22
C ILE A 133 4.10 -8.43 -3.89
N LEU A 134 3.09 -8.09 -3.09
CA LEU A 134 3.30 -7.39 -1.82
C LEU A 134 4.09 -8.25 -0.83
N LEU A 135 3.76 -9.54 -0.73
CA LEU A 135 4.49 -10.52 0.09
C LEU A 135 5.91 -10.82 -0.41
N GLY A 136 6.20 -10.49 -1.68
CA GLY A 136 7.54 -10.53 -2.27
C GLY A 136 8.44 -9.38 -1.82
N GLN A 137 7.88 -8.29 -1.27
CA GLN A 137 8.66 -7.15 -0.80
C GLN A 137 9.25 -7.42 0.58
N SER A 138 10.52 -7.10 0.78
CA SER A 138 11.27 -7.46 1.99
C SER A 138 10.79 -6.75 3.26
N ASN A 139 10.15 -5.59 3.13
CA ASN A 139 9.74 -4.72 4.23
C ASN A 139 8.21 -4.67 4.44
N VAL A 140 7.45 -5.59 3.85
CA VAL A 140 5.98 -5.61 3.98
C VAL A 140 5.54 -5.91 5.41
N GLU A 141 4.65 -5.09 5.97
CA GLU A 141 4.05 -5.31 7.29
C GLU A 141 2.84 -6.24 7.17
N LEU A 142 2.90 -7.40 7.83
CA LEU A 142 1.87 -8.45 7.77
C LEU A 142 0.80 -8.31 8.85
N ASN A 143 1.17 -7.70 9.98
CA ASN A 143 0.46 -7.79 11.25
C ASN A 143 -0.17 -6.46 11.66
N GLN A 144 -0.14 -5.45 10.79
CA GLN A 144 -0.83 -4.18 11.02
C GLN A 144 -2.31 -4.42 11.31
N GLN A 145 -2.76 -3.91 12.45
CA GLN A 145 -4.18 -3.88 12.82
C GLN A 145 -4.79 -2.56 12.34
N ASN A 146 -5.92 -2.64 11.64
CA ASN A 146 -6.70 -1.45 11.28
C ASN A 146 -7.49 -0.91 12.50
N LYS A 147 -8.34 0.10 12.29
CA LYS A 147 -9.16 0.69 13.37
C LYS A 147 -10.16 -0.29 14.02
N LEU A 148 -10.49 -1.40 13.36
CA LEU A 148 -11.32 -2.48 13.91
C LEU A 148 -10.50 -3.57 14.61
N GLY A 149 -9.17 -3.43 14.61
CA GLY A 149 -8.26 -4.44 15.13
C GLY A 149 -7.97 -5.58 14.13
N ASP A 150 -8.52 -5.54 12.92
CA ASP A 150 -8.34 -6.59 11.93
C ASP A 150 -7.00 -6.48 11.22
N THR A 151 -6.37 -7.63 10.97
CA THR A 151 -5.17 -7.76 10.13
C THR A 151 -5.52 -8.26 8.73
N ALA A 152 -4.55 -8.28 7.82
CA ALA A 152 -4.73 -8.88 6.49
C ALA A 152 -5.17 -10.37 6.57
N LEU A 153 -4.70 -11.11 7.59
CA LEU A 153 -5.10 -12.50 7.82
C LEU A 153 -6.57 -12.61 8.28
N HIS A 154 -7.06 -11.68 9.11
CA HIS A 154 -8.49 -11.63 9.46
C HIS A 154 -9.35 -11.44 8.21
N ALA A 155 -8.97 -10.50 7.33
CA ALA A 155 -9.70 -10.25 6.10
C ALA A 155 -9.73 -11.47 5.16
N ALA A 156 -8.59 -12.11 4.91
CA ALA A 156 -8.51 -13.30 4.05
C ALA A 156 -9.33 -14.47 4.62
N ALA A 157 -9.25 -14.71 5.93
CA ALA A 157 -10.01 -15.75 6.60
C ALA A 157 -11.53 -15.48 6.52
N TRP A 158 -11.95 -14.25 6.80
CA TRP A 158 -13.35 -13.84 6.72
C TRP A 158 -13.92 -13.96 5.31
N LYS A 159 -13.14 -13.62 4.29
CA LYS A 159 -13.56 -13.75 2.90
C LYS A 159 -13.46 -15.18 2.36
N GLY A 160 -12.83 -16.09 3.09
CA GLY A 160 -12.72 -17.50 2.70
C GLY A 160 -11.65 -17.79 1.64
N TYR A 161 -10.67 -16.90 1.45
CA TYR A 161 -9.61 -17.08 0.45
C TYR A 161 -8.47 -17.94 1.02
N SER A 162 -8.63 -19.25 0.95
CA SER A 162 -7.72 -20.21 1.60
C SER A 162 -6.30 -20.18 1.03
N ASP A 163 -6.15 -19.90 -0.25
CA ASP A 163 -4.83 -19.75 -0.89
C ASP A 163 -4.10 -18.48 -0.42
N ILE A 164 -4.81 -17.36 -0.25
CA ILE A 164 -4.24 -16.14 0.34
C ILE A 164 -3.91 -16.35 1.82
N VAL A 165 -4.76 -17.06 2.57
CA VAL A 165 -4.45 -17.46 3.96
C VAL A 165 -3.17 -18.26 4.01
N GLU A 166 -3.01 -19.26 3.14
CA GLU A 166 -1.79 -20.06 3.05
C GLU A 166 -0.55 -19.21 2.73
N MET A 167 -0.65 -18.27 1.77
CA MET A 167 0.44 -17.35 1.44
C MET A 167 0.88 -16.49 2.63
N LEU A 168 -0.08 -15.92 3.36
CA LEU A 168 0.19 -15.12 4.57
C LEU A 168 0.86 -15.97 5.66
N LEU A 169 0.38 -17.19 5.89
CA LEU A 169 0.95 -18.11 6.89
C LEU A 169 2.36 -18.57 6.50
N ASN A 170 2.63 -18.76 5.22
CA ASN A 170 3.96 -19.08 4.71
C ASN A 170 4.96 -17.91 4.86
N LYS A 171 4.43 -16.68 4.95
CA LYS A 171 5.20 -15.47 5.30
C LYS A 171 5.23 -15.18 6.80
N ASN A 172 4.76 -16.10 7.63
CA ASN A 172 4.73 -16.00 9.09
C ASN A 172 3.84 -14.86 9.62
N ALA A 173 2.70 -14.59 8.95
CA ALA A 173 1.66 -13.75 9.53
C ALA A 173 1.20 -14.31 10.89
N ARG A 174 1.06 -13.44 11.88
CA ARG A 174 0.68 -13.81 13.25
C ARG A 174 -0.76 -14.27 13.32
N MET A 175 -0.97 -15.41 14.01
CA MET A 175 -2.28 -16.03 14.20
C MET A 175 -2.89 -15.76 15.58
N ASP A 176 -2.14 -15.11 16.47
CA ASP A 176 -2.49 -14.85 17.87
C ASP A 176 -3.06 -13.44 18.10
N ILE A 177 -3.14 -12.62 17.05
CA ILE A 177 -3.68 -11.26 17.12
C ILE A 177 -5.20 -11.31 17.17
N LYS A 178 -5.78 -10.64 18.17
CA LYS A 178 -7.22 -10.46 18.33
C LYS A 178 -7.66 -9.09 17.83
N ASN A 179 -8.75 -9.04 17.09
CA ASN A 179 -9.40 -7.79 16.72
C ASN A 179 -10.18 -7.16 17.90
N ASN A 180 -10.87 -6.05 17.67
CA ASN A 180 -11.59 -5.34 18.73
C ASN A 180 -12.77 -6.13 19.32
N GLU A 181 -13.31 -7.10 18.56
CA GLU A 181 -14.32 -8.06 19.03
C GLU A 181 -13.72 -9.25 19.79
N LYS A 182 -12.41 -9.20 20.08
CA LYS A 182 -11.64 -10.28 20.72
C LYS A 182 -11.53 -11.55 19.86
N LYS A 183 -11.81 -11.45 18.56
CA LYS A 183 -11.74 -12.57 17.63
C LYS A 183 -10.36 -12.70 17.00
N LEU A 184 -9.85 -13.92 16.92
CA LEU A 184 -8.69 -14.30 16.12
C LEU A 184 -9.09 -14.47 14.65
N ALA A 185 -8.11 -14.47 13.74
CA ALA A 185 -8.36 -14.79 12.34
C ALA A 185 -9.01 -16.18 12.14
N LEU A 186 -8.71 -17.15 13.00
CA LEU A 186 -9.37 -18.47 13.00
C LEU A 186 -10.89 -18.37 13.23
N GLU A 187 -11.30 -17.50 14.15
CA GLU A 187 -12.71 -17.30 14.52
C GLU A 187 -13.47 -16.48 13.47
N MET A 188 -12.73 -15.78 12.59
CA MET A 188 -13.28 -15.09 11.43
C MET A 188 -13.44 -16.02 10.21
N ALA A 189 -12.83 -17.22 10.20
CA ALA A 189 -12.83 -18.10 9.04
C ALA A 189 -14.25 -18.54 8.63
N THR A 190 -14.65 -18.22 7.39
CA THR A 190 -16.00 -18.54 6.88
C THR A 190 -16.09 -19.89 6.19
N ASN A 191 -14.96 -20.57 5.92
CA ASN A 191 -14.93 -21.92 5.38
C ASN A 191 -13.93 -22.84 6.11
N ALA A 192 -14.14 -24.15 5.95
CA ALA A 192 -13.37 -25.18 6.61
C ALA A 192 -11.89 -25.18 6.17
N GLN A 193 -11.61 -24.83 4.92
CA GLN A 193 -10.27 -24.81 4.36
C GLN A 193 -9.39 -23.75 5.06
N CYS A 194 -9.86 -22.51 5.16
CA CYS A 194 -9.19 -21.44 5.91
C CYS A 194 -8.98 -21.84 7.38
N ALA A 195 -10.03 -22.33 8.04
CA ALA A 195 -9.95 -22.75 9.43
C ALA A 195 -8.91 -23.87 9.64
N SER A 196 -8.87 -24.85 8.73
CA SER A 196 -7.92 -25.97 8.80
C SER A 196 -6.47 -25.52 8.60
N LEU A 197 -6.21 -24.56 7.71
CA LEU A 197 -4.87 -24.02 7.48
C LEU A 197 -4.33 -23.31 8.72
N ILE A 198 -5.14 -22.44 9.33
CA ILE A 198 -4.74 -21.69 10.53
C ILE A 198 -4.52 -22.65 11.72
N LYS A 199 -5.41 -23.63 11.94
CA LYS A 199 -5.24 -24.64 12.99
C LYS A 199 -3.97 -25.49 12.83
N ARG A 200 -3.70 -25.97 11.60
CA ARG A 200 -2.51 -26.81 11.35
C ARG A 200 -1.22 -26.06 11.63
N LYS A 201 -1.15 -24.78 11.25
CA LYS A 201 0.06 -23.96 11.48
C LYS A 201 0.26 -23.64 12.96
N GLN A 202 -0.82 -23.49 13.75
CA GLN A 202 -0.74 -23.33 15.22
C GLN A 202 -0.17 -24.57 15.92
N GLY A 203 -0.58 -25.77 15.52
CA GLY A 203 -0.10 -27.03 16.12
C GLY A 203 1.34 -27.40 15.75
N GLY A 204 1.88 -26.88 14.64
CA GLY A 204 3.26 -27.16 14.20
C GLY A 204 4.33 -26.36 14.95
N SER A 205 3.96 -25.33 15.72
CA SER A 205 4.89 -24.53 16.52
C SER A 205 5.27 -25.14 17.87
N GLU A 206 4.61 -26.22 18.31
CA GLU A 206 4.87 -26.86 19.61
C GLU A 206 5.74 -28.14 19.54
N SER A 207 6.25 -28.55 18.36
CA SER A 207 6.98 -29.83 18.20
C SER A 207 8.52 -29.72 18.11
N PHE A 208 9.15 -28.75 18.78
CA PHE A 208 10.61 -28.71 18.93
C PHE A 208 11.02 -28.22 20.34
N SER A 209 10.86 -29.06 21.36
CA SER A 209 11.85 -29.23 22.44
C SER A 209 11.46 -30.37 23.39
N HIS A 210 12.42 -31.28 23.60
CA HIS A 210 12.48 -32.56 24.35
C HIS A 210 12.80 -33.66 23.33
N ASP A 211 14.02 -34.20 23.25
CA ASP A 211 14.75 -34.83 24.35
C ASP A 211 16.28 -34.66 24.23
N ASN A 212 16.93 -34.41 25.37
CA ASN A 212 17.88 -35.38 25.94
C ASN A 212 18.22 -34.92 27.36
N ALA A 213 17.52 -35.52 28.32
CA ALA A 213 17.92 -35.55 29.70
C ALA A 213 19.19 -36.41 29.86
N ASP A 214 20.02 -35.97 30.79
CA ASP A 214 21.20 -36.65 31.30
C ASP A 214 20.95 -38.14 31.58
N GLU A 215 21.79 -39.01 31.02
CA GLU A 215 22.05 -40.33 31.60
C GLU A 215 23.47 -40.31 32.19
N ASN A 216 23.47 -40.09 33.50
CA ASN A 216 24.60 -40.24 34.39
C ASN A 216 24.98 -41.73 34.47
N SER A 217 26.17 -42.11 34.00
CA SER A 217 26.74 -43.44 34.29
C SER A 217 28.19 -43.33 34.75
N LYS A 218 28.34 -43.41 36.09
CA LYS A 218 29.48 -43.90 36.88
C LYS A 218 30.84 -43.21 36.76
#